data_AF-A0AAU8K8B7-F1
#
_entry.id   AF-A0AAU8K8B7-F1
#
_cell.length_a   1.000
_cell.length_b   1.000
_cell.length_c   1.000
_cell.angle_alpha   90.00
_cell.angle_beta   90.00
_cell.angle_gamma   90.00
#
_symmetry.space_group_name_H-M   'P 1'
#
loop_
_entity.id
_entity.type
_entity.pdbx_description
1 polymer ?
#
loop_
_entity_poly.entity_id
_entity_poly.type
_entity_poly.pdbx_seq_one_letter_code
_entity_poly.pdbx_strand_id
1 'polypeptide(L)'
;MTQHQSPSSSGQQVTRRQARWERYRVTHPFSATDQAGLWAAILGTVGLALLLGWALEIRGGTVIVLALPFIISWFENRRTAFQFDAAGVRVGEVRLRWNDVTQFVVATPPDGPYALIGVRLHPSVTLPPGATVPPQNPAMPAPIHVAVLRSKFDLAKMVAKARRYAAPHVQIVVADQSGERVAA
;
A
#
# COMPACT_ATOMS: atom_id res chain seq x y z
N MET A 1 29.04 -42.45 -43.49
CA MET A 1 29.31 -41.95 -42.12
C MET A 1 28.20 -40.96 -41.77
N THR A 2 27.21 -41.42 -41.04
CA THR A 2 25.96 -40.71 -40.76
C THR A 2 26.04 -40.21 -39.31
N GLN A 3 26.22 -38.90 -39.10
CA GLN A 3 26.18 -38.32 -37.76
C GLN A 3 24.71 -37.99 -37.41
N HIS A 4 24.17 -38.77 -36.46
CA HIS A 4 22.96 -38.41 -35.73
C HIS A 4 23.25 -37.19 -34.85
N GLN A 5 22.69 -36.03 -35.21
CA GLN A 5 22.55 -34.91 -34.27
C GLN A 5 21.27 -35.12 -33.46
N SER A 6 21.44 -35.43 -32.16
CA SER A 6 20.35 -35.38 -31.19
C SER A 6 20.02 -33.92 -30.87
N PRO A 7 18.74 -33.50 -30.89
CA PRO A 7 18.37 -32.17 -30.42
C PRO A 7 18.53 -32.11 -28.90
N SER A 8 19.55 -31.41 -28.42
CA SER A 8 19.67 -31.02 -27.01
C SER A 8 18.57 -30.01 -26.70
N SER A 9 17.47 -30.50 -26.14
CA SER A 9 16.44 -29.70 -25.48
C SER A 9 17.07 -28.99 -24.27
N SER A 10 17.62 -27.78 -24.49
CA SER A 10 17.95 -26.88 -23.40
C SER A 10 16.65 -26.40 -22.77
N GLY A 11 16.20 -27.13 -21.76
CA GLY A 11 15.19 -26.67 -20.83
C GLY A 11 15.68 -25.39 -20.19
N GLN A 12 15.31 -24.24 -20.76
CA GLN A 12 15.21 -23.01 -20.01
C GLN A 12 14.10 -23.23 -18.99
N GLN A 13 14.51 -23.75 -17.84
CA GLN A 13 13.78 -23.62 -16.59
C GLN A 13 13.45 -22.15 -16.47
N VAL A 14 12.21 -21.80 -16.81
CA VAL A 14 11.59 -20.55 -16.41
C VAL A 14 11.65 -20.58 -14.88
N THR A 15 12.68 -19.94 -14.33
CA THR A 15 12.74 -19.55 -12.93
C THR A 15 11.57 -18.59 -12.72
N ARG A 16 10.38 -19.16 -12.55
CA ARG A 16 9.12 -18.56 -12.15
C ARG A 16 9.25 -18.21 -10.67
N ARG A 17 10.32 -17.49 -10.33
CA ARG A 17 10.66 -17.05 -8.99
C ARG A 17 9.74 -15.88 -8.71
N GLN A 18 8.50 -16.24 -8.34
CA GLN A 18 7.50 -15.37 -7.74
C GLN A 18 7.39 -14.01 -8.44
N ALA A 19 6.44 -13.93 -9.39
CA ALA A 19 5.74 -12.67 -9.63
C ALA A 19 5.09 -12.27 -8.29
N ARG A 20 5.89 -11.71 -7.39
CA ARG A 20 5.54 -11.16 -6.09
C ARG A 20 4.67 -9.98 -6.42
N TRP A 21 3.37 -10.25 -6.59
CA TRP A 21 2.27 -9.31 -6.84
C TRP A 21 2.73 -7.89 -6.51
N GLU A 22 3.18 -7.16 -7.53
CA GLU A 22 3.92 -5.92 -7.28
C GLU A 22 2.91 -4.84 -6.90
N ARG A 23 2.64 -4.76 -5.60
CA ARG A 23 1.72 -3.78 -5.02
C ARG A 23 2.32 -2.39 -5.22
N TYR A 24 1.54 -1.46 -5.76
CA TYR A 24 1.89 -0.06 -5.60
C TYR A 24 1.55 0.32 -4.16
N ARG A 25 2.51 0.90 -3.43
CA ARG A 25 2.33 1.28 -2.03
C ARG A 25 3.06 2.58 -1.76
N VAL A 26 2.37 3.50 -1.12
CA VAL A 26 2.90 4.76 -0.62
C VAL A 26 2.58 4.85 0.86
N THR A 27 3.54 5.30 1.66
CA THR A 27 3.42 5.38 3.11
C THR A 27 3.31 6.82 3.59
N HIS A 28 2.63 7.02 4.72
CA HIS A 28 2.64 8.30 5.43
C HIS A 28 4.07 8.71 5.83
N PRO A 29 4.30 10.02 6.03
CA PRO A 29 5.48 10.48 6.76
C PRO A 29 5.57 9.76 8.10
N PHE A 30 6.80 9.61 8.62
CA PHE A 30 6.98 9.02 9.95
C PHE A 30 6.39 10.00 10.97
N SER A 31 5.33 9.63 11.68
CA SER A 31 4.73 10.47 12.71
C SER A 31 5.31 10.13 14.09
N ALA A 32 5.33 11.10 15.00
CA ALA A 32 5.70 10.85 16.40
C ALA A 32 4.79 9.81 17.06
N THR A 33 3.51 9.79 16.68
CA THR A 33 2.53 8.80 17.16
C THR A 33 2.85 7.38 16.68
N ASP A 34 3.29 7.21 15.43
CA ASP A 34 3.73 5.91 14.92
C ASP A 34 4.98 5.42 15.64
N GLN A 35 5.90 6.33 15.92
CA GLN A 35 7.12 6.02 16.68
C GLN A 35 6.81 5.60 18.12
N ALA A 36 5.94 6.35 18.80
CA ALA A 36 5.49 6.01 20.15
C ALA A 36 4.78 4.64 20.18
N GLY A 37 3.92 4.38 19.19
CA GLY A 37 3.25 3.09 19.03
C GLY A 37 4.23 1.93 18.78
N LEU A 38 5.27 2.14 17.96
CA LEU A 38 6.31 1.14 17.74
C LEU A 38 7.08 0.83 19.02
N TRP A 39 7.50 1.86 19.75
CA TRP A 39 8.18 1.68 21.04
C TRP A 39 7.30 0.97 22.06
N ALA A 40 6.01 1.33 22.14
CA ALA A 40 5.06 0.65 23.00
C ALA A 40 4.92 -0.84 22.64
N ALA A 41 4.88 -1.19 21.35
CA ALA A 41 4.82 -2.58 20.89
C ALA A 41 6.09 -3.37 21.26
N ILE A 42 7.27 -2.75 21.12
CA ILE A 42 8.56 -3.36 21.50
C ILE A 42 8.60 -3.60 23.01
N LEU A 43 8.32 -2.57 23.82
CA LEU A 43 8.35 -2.66 25.28
C LEU A 43 7.30 -3.65 25.80
N GLY A 44 6.09 -3.65 25.22
CA GLY A 44 5.05 -4.63 25.56
C GLY A 44 5.48 -6.07 25.24
N THR A 45 6.16 -6.29 24.12
CA THR A 45 6.69 -7.61 23.74
C THR A 45 7.79 -8.08 24.69
N VAL A 46 8.72 -7.19 25.06
CA VAL A 46 9.77 -7.51 26.03
C VAL A 46 9.17 -7.83 27.39
N GLY A 47 8.22 -7.03 27.88
CA GLY A 47 7.50 -7.29 29.13
C GLY A 47 6.77 -8.64 29.10
N LEU A 48 6.08 -8.94 28.00
CA LEU A 48 5.41 -10.23 27.80
C LEU A 48 6.41 -11.40 27.79
N ALA A 49 7.56 -11.25 27.14
CA ALA A 49 8.60 -12.27 27.10
C ALA A 49 9.19 -12.56 28.50
N LEU A 50 9.38 -11.52 29.32
CA LEU A 50 9.81 -11.67 30.71
C LEU A 50 8.75 -12.40 31.56
N LEU A 51 7.49 -12.00 31.44
CA LEU A 51 6.38 -12.62 32.16
C LEU A 51 6.21 -14.10 31.80
N LEU A 52 6.23 -14.42 30.50
CA LEU A 52 6.10 -15.81 30.03
C LEU A 52 7.34 -16.64 30.36
N GLY A 53 8.53 -16.04 30.29
CA GLY A 53 9.76 -16.73 30.69
C GLY A 53 9.79 -17.04 32.18
N TRP A 54 9.26 -16.14 33.01
CA TRP A 54 9.12 -16.36 34.45
C TRP A 54 8.00 -17.36 34.78
N ALA A 55 6.82 -17.24 34.17
CA ALA A 55 5.64 -18.03 34.53
C ALA A 55 5.61 -19.44 33.92
N LEU A 56 6.21 -19.63 32.74
CA LEU A 56 6.11 -20.88 31.97
C LEU A 56 7.47 -21.52 31.67
N GLU A 57 8.57 -20.98 32.22
CA GLU A 57 9.95 -21.39 31.93
C GLU A 57 10.30 -21.41 30.42
N ILE A 58 9.55 -20.67 29.61
CA ILE A 58 9.80 -20.55 28.18
C ILE A 58 11.05 -19.68 27.98
N ARG A 59 11.94 -20.08 27.08
CA ARG A 59 13.05 -19.20 26.65
C ARG A 59 12.46 -17.92 26.07
N GLY A 60 12.61 -16.79 26.77
CA GLY A 60 12.01 -15.50 26.38
C GLY A 60 12.35 -15.04 24.95
N GLY A 61 13.51 -15.46 24.42
CA GLY A 61 13.87 -15.25 23.01
C GLY A 61 12.86 -15.81 22.00
N THR A 62 12.16 -16.89 22.34
CA THR A 62 11.10 -17.50 21.50
C THR A 62 9.93 -16.53 21.31
N VAL A 63 9.50 -15.87 22.40
CA VAL A 63 8.38 -14.91 22.36
C VAL A 63 8.72 -13.73 21.45
N ILE A 64 9.94 -13.23 21.53
CA ILE A 64 10.42 -12.10 20.71
C ILE A 64 10.43 -12.48 19.23
N VAL A 65 10.97 -13.65 18.87
CA VAL A 65 11.04 -14.12 17.48
C VAL A 65 9.63 -14.31 16.90
N LEU A 66 8.69 -14.82 17.70
CA LEU A 66 7.30 -15.00 17.29
C LEU A 66 6.52 -13.68 17.15
N ALA A 67 6.81 -12.70 18.00
CA ALA A 67 6.14 -11.40 17.96
C ALA A 67 6.65 -10.50 16.83
N LEU A 68 7.91 -10.64 16.42
CA LEU A 68 8.53 -9.78 15.40
C LEU A 68 7.73 -9.64 14.09
N PRO A 69 7.28 -10.72 13.41
CA PRO A 69 6.49 -10.58 12.19
C PRO A 69 5.17 -9.84 12.41
N PHE A 70 4.57 -9.97 13.60
CA PHE A 70 3.35 -9.26 13.95
C PHE A 70 3.59 -7.75 14.13
N ILE A 71 4.66 -7.37 14.85
CA ILE A 71 5.03 -5.95 15.03
C ILE A 71 5.34 -5.31 13.67
N ILE A 72 6.12 -5.99 12.82
CA ILE A 72 6.45 -5.51 11.48
C ILE A 72 5.17 -5.34 10.66
N SER A 73 4.32 -6.36 10.60
CA SER A 73 3.07 -6.29 9.83
C SER A 73 2.13 -5.20 10.34
N TRP A 74 2.01 -5.04 11.66
CA TRP A 74 1.18 -4.00 12.27
C TRP A 74 1.71 -2.61 11.90
N PHE A 75 3.01 -2.39 12.07
CA PHE A 75 3.65 -1.10 11.79
C PHE A 75 3.57 -0.75 10.30
N GLU A 76 3.79 -1.73 9.44
CA GLU A 76 3.61 -1.58 8.00
C GLU A 76 2.17 -1.22 7.63
N ASN A 77 1.19 -1.92 8.20
CA ASN A 77 -0.21 -1.64 7.93
C ASN A 77 -0.58 -0.22 8.34
N ARG A 78 -0.14 0.24 9.51
CA ARG A 78 -0.43 1.59 10.02
C ARG A 78 0.17 2.70 9.15
N ARG A 79 1.36 2.46 8.61
CA ARG A 79 2.05 3.47 7.77
C ARG A 79 1.57 3.53 6.33
N THR A 80 0.73 2.58 5.90
CA THR A 80 0.30 2.53 4.50
C THR A 80 -0.75 3.61 4.25
N ALA A 81 -0.38 4.64 3.48
CA ALA A 81 -1.28 5.72 3.10
C ALA A 81 -2.15 5.32 1.92
N PHE A 82 -1.52 4.76 0.88
CA PHE A 82 -2.21 4.34 -0.32
C PHE A 82 -1.58 3.05 -0.82
N GLN A 83 -2.41 2.09 -1.20
CA GLN A 83 -1.95 0.86 -1.82
C GLN A 83 -2.98 0.37 -2.83
N PHE A 84 -2.53 -0.23 -3.93
CA PHE A 84 -3.40 -1.08 -4.72
C PHE A 84 -2.68 -2.37 -5.11
N ASP A 85 -3.48 -3.43 -5.22
CA ASP A 85 -3.06 -4.75 -5.66
C ASP A 85 -4.24 -5.48 -6.31
N ALA A 86 -4.08 -6.77 -6.58
CA ALA A 86 -5.12 -7.56 -7.24
C ALA A 86 -6.44 -7.64 -6.43
N ALA A 87 -6.41 -7.45 -5.12
CA ALA A 87 -7.61 -7.50 -4.28
C ALA A 87 -8.41 -6.19 -4.31
N GLY A 88 -7.78 -5.07 -4.70
CA GLY A 88 -8.43 -3.77 -4.73
C GLY A 88 -7.49 -2.65 -4.31
N VAL A 89 -8.07 -1.66 -3.64
CA VAL A 89 -7.41 -0.40 -3.30
C VAL A 89 -7.57 -0.15 -1.81
N ARG A 90 -6.50 0.34 -1.19
CA ARG A 90 -6.48 0.84 0.19
C ARG A 90 -6.14 2.31 0.19
N VAL A 91 -6.97 3.12 0.85
CA VAL A 91 -6.77 4.56 1.07
C VAL A 91 -6.89 4.80 2.57
N GLY A 92 -5.76 5.05 3.22
CA GLY A 92 -5.65 5.04 4.68
C GLY A 92 -6.09 3.69 5.24
N GLU A 93 -7.13 3.71 6.08
CA GLU A 93 -7.71 2.49 6.65
C GLU A 93 -8.85 1.89 5.81
N VAL A 94 -9.32 2.60 4.78
CA VAL A 94 -10.44 2.14 3.95
C VAL A 94 -9.93 1.20 2.87
N ARG A 95 -10.53 0.00 2.78
CA ARG A 95 -10.30 -0.95 1.67
C ARG A 95 -11.51 -0.94 0.75
N LEU A 96 -11.27 -0.76 -0.54
CA LEU A 96 -12.26 -0.65 -1.60
C LEU A 96 -12.02 -1.76 -2.62
N ARG A 97 -13.10 -2.34 -3.15
CA ARG A 97 -12.99 -3.30 -4.25
C ARG A 97 -12.83 -2.54 -5.55
N TRP A 98 -12.26 -3.19 -6.57
CA TRP A 98 -12.09 -2.57 -7.88
C TRP A 98 -13.41 -2.09 -8.51
N ASN A 99 -14.50 -2.82 -8.31
CA ASN A 99 -15.83 -2.45 -8.81
C ASN A 99 -16.38 -1.16 -8.17
N ASP A 100 -15.87 -0.81 -7.00
CA ASP A 100 -16.32 0.37 -6.27
C ASP A 100 -15.56 1.63 -6.69
N VAL A 101 -14.42 1.46 -7.37
CA VAL A 101 -13.52 2.55 -7.76
C VAL A 101 -13.71 2.89 -9.22
N THR A 102 -13.91 4.17 -9.51
CA THR A 102 -13.97 4.69 -10.89
C THR A 102 -12.68 5.41 -11.27
N GLN A 103 -12.11 6.20 -10.36
CA GLN A 103 -10.91 7.00 -10.66
C GLN A 103 -9.97 7.08 -9.46
N PHE A 104 -8.67 7.08 -9.76
CA PHE A 104 -7.63 7.57 -8.87
C PHE A 104 -7.37 9.04 -9.19
N VAL A 105 -7.55 9.92 -8.21
CA VAL A 105 -7.31 11.35 -8.36
C VAL A 105 -6.02 11.70 -7.65
N VAL A 106 -5.10 12.35 -8.35
CA VAL A 106 -3.84 12.82 -7.81
C VAL A 106 -3.84 14.33 -7.90
N ALA A 107 -3.62 15.01 -6.78
CA ALA A 107 -3.44 16.46 -6.76
C ALA A 107 -2.09 16.80 -6.13
N THR A 108 -1.33 17.67 -6.78
CA THR A 108 -0.05 18.17 -6.27
C THR A 108 -0.13 19.69 -6.15
N PRO A 109 -0.54 20.22 -4.98
CA PRO A 109 -0.52 21.67 -4.75
C PRO A 109 0.88 22.24 -5.05
N PRO A 110 0.98 23.37 -5.77
CA PRO A 110 2.25 23.87 -6.31
C PRO A 110 3.31 24.07 -5.23
N ASP A 111 2.91 24.62 -4.08
CA ASP A 111 3.81 24.95 -2.95
C ASP A 111 3.72 23.95 -1.79
N GLY A 112 3.04 22.82 -2.00
CA GLY A 112 2.81 21.81 -0.96
C GLY A 112 3.97 20.81 -0.85
N PRO A 113 4.38 20.42 0.38
CA PRO A 113 5.31 19.30 0.57
C PRO A 113 4.64 17.93 0.34
N TYR A 114 3.31 17.92 0.12
CA TYR A 114 2.50 16.72 -0.03
C TYR A 114 1.90 16.61 -1.42
N ALA A 115 1.89 15.38 -1.95
CA ALA A 115 0.95 14.97 -2.97
C ALA A 115 -0.29 14.40 -2.28
N LEU A 116 -1.46 14.73 -2.78
CA LEU A 116 -2.73 14.18 -2.35
C LEU A 116 -3.10 13.06 -3.32
N ILE A 117 -3.43 11.89 -2.80
CA ILE A 117 -3.92 10.75 -3.59
C ILE A 117 -5.31 10.40 -3.07
N GLY A 118 -6.29 10.43 -3.94
CA GLY A 118 -7.68 10.12 -3.61
C GLY A 118 -8.31 9.16 -4.59
N VAL A 119 -9.50 8.73 -4.22
CA VAL A 119 -10.28 7.76 -4.98
C VAL A 119 -11.71 8.27 -5.13
N ARG A 120 -12.20 8.27 -6.36
CA ARG A 120 -13.62 8.47 -6.67
C ARG A 120 -14.29 7.11 -6.72
N LEU A 121 -15.45 7.07 -6.07
CA LEU A 121 -16.26 5.89 -5.98
C LEU A 121 -17.32 5.88 -7.08
N HIS A 122 -17.82 4.69 -7.39
CA HIS A 122 -19.02 4.55 -8.18
C HIS A 122 -20.22 5.18 -7.41
N PRO A 123 -21.17 5.86 -8.07
CA PRO A 123 -22.27 6.57 -7.40
C PRO A 123 -23.15 5.68 -6.51
N SER A 124 -23.20 4.38 -6.80
CA SER A 124 -23.98 3.40 -6.04
C SER A 124 -23.28 2.88 -4.78
N VAL A 125 -22.06 3.32 -4.49
CA VAL A 125 -21.26 2.80 -3.37
C VAL A 125 -21.35 3.77 -2.20
N THR A 126 -21.87 3.26 -1.09
CA THR A 126 -21.74 3.91 0.21
C THR A 126 -20.41 3.53 0.84
N LEU A 127 -19.77 4.48 1.52
CA LEU A 127 -18.55 4.19 2.26
C LEU A 127 -18.76 3.08 3.30
N PRO A 128 -17.77 2.19 3.49
CA PRO A 128 -17.84 1.18 4.53
C PRO A 128 -18.05 1.82 5.91
N PRO A 129 -18.82 1.18 6.82
CA PRO A 129 -18.94 1.63 8.20
C PRO A 129 -17.56 1.74 8.86
N GLY A 130 -17.30 2.87 9.54
CA GLY A 130 -16.01 3.15 10.17
C GLY A 130 -14.95 3.73 9.23
N ALA A 131 -15.26 3.96 7.96
CA ALA A 131 -14.38 4.73 7.08
C ALA A 131 -14.27 6.17 7.58
N THR A 132 -13.08 6.54 8.06
CA THR A 132 -12.78 7.94 8.39
C THR A 132 -12.59 8.70 7.10
N VAL A 133 -13.61 9.47 6.68
CA VAL A 133 -13.49 10.41 5.57
C VAL A 133 -12.64 11.59 6.07
N PRO A 134 -11.50 11.88 5.43
CA PRO A 134 -10.73 13.07 5.77
C PRO A 134 -11.59 14.32 5.56
N PRO A 135 -11.32 15.42 6.29
CA PRO A 135 -11.95 16.71 6.00
C PRO A 135 -11.80 17.05 4.52
N GLN A 136 -12.85 17.61 3.92
CA GLN A 136 -12.82 17.99 2.51
C GLN A 136 -11.69 18.99 2.28
N ASN A 137 -10.83 18.69 1.30
CA ASN A 137 -9.71 19.55 0.92
C ASN A 137 -10.04 20.21 -0.42
N PRO A 138 -10.02 21.55 -0.52
CA PRO A 138 -10.39 22.25 -1.76
C PRO A 138 -9.48 21.90 -2.94
N ALA A 139 -8.25 21.46 -2.68
CA ALA A 139 -7.31 21.01 -3.71
C ALA A 139 -7.50 19.53 -4.10
N MET A 140 -8.39 18.78 -3.44
CA MET A 140 -8.63 17.37 -3.71
C MET A 140 -10.13 17.11 -3.93
N PRO A 141 -10.56 16.92 -5.19
CA PRO A 141 -11.97 16.72 -5.51
C PRO A 141 -12.47 15.29 -5.24
N ALA A 142 -11.59 14.37 -4.82
CA ALA A 142 -12.00 13.03 -4.43
C ALA A 142 -12.47 12.97 -2.96
N PRO A 143 -13.58 12.28 -2.66
CA PRO A 143 -14.14 12.24 -1.31
C PRO A 143 -13.23 11.51 -0.32
N ILE A 144 -12.55 10.44 -0.75
CA ILE A 144 -11.58 9.71 0.06
C ILE A 144 -10.20 10.04 -0.45
N HIS A 145 -9.34 10.55 0.42
CA HIS A 145 -7.98 10.89 0.02
C HIS A 145 -6.99 10.78 1.18
N VAL A 146 -5.71 10.71 0.83
CA VAL A 146 -4.58 10.71 1.77
C VAL A 146 -3.53 11.71 1.30
N ALA A 147 -2.82 12.29 2.25
CA ALA A 147 -1.62 13.06 1.98
C ALA A 147 -0.38 12.17 2.10
N VAL A 148 0.50 12.25 1.11
CA VAL A 148 1.79 11.58 1.07
C VAL A 148 2.88 12.58 0.76
N LEU A 149 4.09 12.39 1.29
CA LEU A 149 5.21 13.27 0.98
C LEU A 149 5.47 13.25 -0.53
N ARG A 150 5.60 14.42 -1.14
CA ARG A 150 5.85 14.56 -2.59
C ARG A 150 7.12 13.82 -3.01
N SER A 151 8.16 13.80 -2.19
CA SER A 151 9.40 13.05 -2.41
C SER A 151 9.25 11.52 -2.42
N LYS A 152 8.13 10.99 -1.90
CA LYS A 152 7.81 9.56 -1.88
C LYS A 152 6.79 9.17 -2.94
N PHE A 153 6.26 10.14 -3.67
CA PHE A 153 5.23 9.94 -4.67
C PHE A 153 5.84 10.02 -6.08
N ASP A 154 5.53 9.04 -6.90
CA ASP A 154 5.94 8.99 -8.30
C ASP A 154 4.71 8.64 -9.15
N LEU A 155 4.22 9.64 -9.88
CA LEU A 155 3.05 9.51 -10.73
C LEU A 155 3.29 8.52 -11.88
N ALA A 156 4.48 8.54 -12.50
CA ALA A 156 4.79 7.66 -13.61
C ALA A 156 4.81 6.19 -13.15
N LYS A 157 5.40 5.94 -11.97
CA LYS A 157 5.36 4.63 -11.32
C LYS A 157 3.94 4.20 -10.97
N MET A 158 3.11 5.11 -10.47
CA MET A 158 1.70 4.84 -10.17
C MET A 158 0.95 4.43 -11.44
N VAL A 159 1.07 5.21 -12.52
CA VAL A 159 0.43 4.93 -13.82
C VAL A 159 0.88 3.58 -14.38
N ALA A 160 2.18 3.32 -14.41
CA ALA A 160 2.73 2.07 -14.90
C ALA A 160 2.20 0.86 -14.12
N LYS A 161 2.10 0.97 -12.79
CA LYS A 161 1.56 -0.10 -11.94
C LYS A 161 0.04 -0.25 -12.08
N ALA A 162 -0.70 0.84 -12.18
CA ALA A 162 -2.15 0.77 -12.31
C ALA A 162 -2.53 0.12 -13.66
N ARG A 163 -1.83 0.45 -14.75
CA ARG A 163 -2.03 -0.22 -16.05
C ARG A 163 -1.86 -1.73 -16.00
N ARG A 164 -1.02 -2.23 -15.09
CA ARG A 164 -0.73 -3.65 -14.95
C ARG A 164 -1.70 -4.38 -14.01
N TYR A 165 -2.25 -3.68 -13.02
CA TYR A 165 -2.93 -4.33 -11.88
C TYR A 165 -4.30 -3.74 -11.53
N ALA A 166 -4.61 -2.54 -11.97
CA ALA A 166 -5.92 -1.94 -11.77
C ALA A 166 -6.94 -2.55 -12.73
N ALA A 167 -8.21 -2.50 -12.33
CA ALA A 167 -9.27 -2.88 -13.24
C ALA A 167 -9.33 -1.94 -14.46
N PRO A 168 -9.66 -2.44 -15.67
CA PRO A 168 -9.55 -1.66 -16.91
C PRO A 168 -10.39 -0.37 -16.92
N HIS A 169 -11.45 -0.30 -16.11
CA HIS A 169 -12.32 0.87 -16.02
C HIS A 169 -11.75 1.99 -15.15
N VAL A 170 -10.69 1.74 -14.37
CA VAL A 170 -10.12 2.72 -13.45
C VAL A 170 -9.23 3.70 -14.20
N GLN A 171 -9.58 4.98 -14.15
CA GLN A 171 -8.77 6.05 -14.73
C GLN A 171 -7.88 6.70 -13.66
N ILE A 172 -6.70 7.16 -14.05
CA ILE A 172 -5.87 8.02 -13.20
C ILE A 172 -6.04 9.45 -13.69
N VAL A 173 -6.47 10.34 -12.82
CA VAL A 173 -6.74 11.74 -13.09
C VAL A 173 -5.77 12.58 -12.27
N VAL A 174 -5.10 13.53 -12.92
CA VAL A 174 -4.32 14.58 -12.27
C VAL A 174 -5.21 15.82 -12.17
N ALA A 175 -5.44 16.28 -10.94
CA ALA A 175 -6.13 17.52 -10.63
C ALA A 175 -5.09 18.59 -10.32
N ASP A 176 -5.06 19.65 -11.11
CA ASP A 176 -4.24 20.83 -10.89
C ASP A 176 -5.09 22.11 -11.06
N GLN A 177 -4.46 23.29 -10.99
CA GLN A 177 -5.17 24.57 -11.10
C GLN A 177 -5.83 24.78 -12.47
N SER A 178 -5.37 24.08 -13.51
CA SER A 178 -5.96 24.16 -14.85
C SER A 178 -7.17 23.23 -15.04
N GLY A 179 -7.41 22.33 -14.07
CA GLY A 179 -8.52 21.39 -14.07
C GLY A 179 -8.06 19.95 -13.90
N GLU A 180 -8.87 19.03 -14.41
CA GLU A 180 -8.64 17.59 -14.33
C GLU A 180 -8.26 17.01 -15.69
N ARG A 181 -7.18 16.22 -15.71
CA ARG A 181 -6.71 15.53 -16.92
C ARG A 181 -6.37 14.08 -16.64
N VAL A 182 -6.63 13.19 -17.59
CA VAL A 182 -6.25 11.78 -17.48
C VAL A 182 -4.73 11.63 -17.64
N ALA A 183 -4.10 10.91 -16.72
CA ALA A 183 -2.70 10.55 -16.80
C ALA A 183 -2.48 9.38 -17.77
N ALA A 184 -1.49 9.52 -18.65
CA ALA A 184 -1.05 8.51 -19.61
C ALA A 184 0.40 8.07 -19.34
#